data_AF-A0A6L7MRQ7-F1
#
_entry.id   AF-A0A6L7MRQ7-F1
#
_cell.length_a   1.000
_cell.length_b   1.000
_cell.length_c   1.000
_cell.angle_alpha   90.00
_cell.angle_beta   90.00
_cell.angle_gamma   90.00
#
_symmetry.space_group_name_H-M   'P 1'
#
loop_
_entity.id
_entity.type
_entity.pdbx_description
1 polymer ?
#
loop_
_entity_poly.entity_id
_entity_poly.type
_entity_poly.pdbx_seq_one_letter_code
_entity_poly.pdbx_strand_id
1 'polypeptide(L)' 'MLHTPYGPLRIVTPTHIIMDRLAAYKHWKDEQSWDQAVWVAERQHIDWPTLERWAHDEGIDAVAVHRLRRAAGEVGT' A
#
# COMPACT_ATOMS: atom_id res chain seq x y z
N MET A 1 -5.11 14.47 11.61
CA MET A 1 -4.91 15.75 10.92
C MET A 1 -4.05 16.61 11.82
N LEU A 2 -2.95 17.15 11.32
CA LEU A 2 -2.06 18.02 12.09
C LEU A 2 -2.40 19.47 11.75
N HIS A 3 -2.83 20.25 12.73
CA HIS A 3 -3.11 21.66 12.53
C HIS A 3 -1.83 22.47 12.68
N THR A 4 -1.50 23.29 11.69
CA THR A 4 -0.35 24.19 11.72
C THR A 4 -0.80 25.63 11.48
N PRO A 5 0.01 26.65 11.82
CA PRO A 5 -0.30 28.06 11.51
C PRO A 5 -0.50 28.34 10.02
N TYR A 6 0.01 27.47 9.14
CA TYR A 6 -0.09 27.59 7.68
C TYR A 6 -1.24 26.78 7.07
N GLY A 7 -2.06 26.14 7.91
CA GLY A 7 -3.16 25.28 7.49
C GLY A 7 -3.03 23.84 7.98
N PRO A 8 -4.05 23.00 7.73
CA PRO A 8 -4.04 21.61 8.15
C PRO A 8 -3.19 20.72 7.23
N LEU A 9 -2.35 19.89 7.83
CA LEU A 9 -1.58 18.86 7.15
C LEU A 9 -2.19 17.48 7.40
N ARG A 10 -2.45 16.72 6.34
CA ARG A 10 -2.86 15.32 6.41
C ARG A 10 -1.69 14.43 6.02
N ILE A 11 -1.24 13.61 6.96
CA ILE A 11 -0.24 12.57 6.69
C ILE A 11 -0.98 11.37 6.04
N VAL A 12 -0.44 10.88 4.92
CA VAL A 12 -0.94 9.67 4.27
C VAL A 12 -0.62 8.45 5.14
N THR A 13 -1.55 7.50 5.20
CA THR A 13 -1.35 6.28 6.00
C THR A 13 -0.43 5.29 5.27
N PRO A 14 0.19 4.32 5.97
CA PRO A 14 0.93 3.24 5.33
C PRO A 14 0.13 2.51 4.24
N THR A 15 -1.16 2.25 4.48
CA THR A 15 -2.04 1.67 3.46
C THR A 15 -2.15 2.56 2.22
N HIS A 16 -2.34 3.87 2.36
CA HIS A 16 -2.40 4.79 1.20
C HIS A 16 -1.06 4.88 0.46
N ILE A 17 0.07 4.78 1.17
CA ILE A 17 1.39 4.69 0.55
C ILE A 17 1.48 3.44 -0.33
N ILE A 18 1.07 2.27 0.19
CA ILE A 18 1.08 1.02 -0.58
C ILE A 18 0.16 1.13 -1.81
N MET A 19 -1.03 1.72 -1.67
CA MET A 19 -1.93 1.94 -2.81
C MET A 19 -1.23 2.70 -3.94
N ASP A 20 -0.60 3.83 -3.61
CA ASP A 20 0.14 4.64 -4.56
C ASP A 20 1.32 3.88 -5.20
N ARG A 21 2.08 3.12 -4.40
CA ARG A 21 3.17 2.27 -4.89
C ARG A 21 2.69 1.15 -5.82
N LEU A 22 1.58 0.48 -5.49
CA LEU A 22 1.02 -0.59 -6.34
C LEU A 22 0.44 -0.04 -7.66
N ALA A 23 -0.15 1.15 -7.63
CA ALA A 23 -0.60 1.82 -8.85
C ALA A 23 0.58 2.12 -9.79
N ALA A 24 1.68 2.67 -9.27
CA ALA A 24 2.89 2.92 -10.06
C ALA A 24 3.47 1.62 -10.65
N TYR A 25 3.56 0.55 -9.86
CA TYR A 25 4.01 -0.76 -10.33
C TYR A 25 3.13 -1.28 -11.49
N LYS A 26 1.80 -1.22 -11.36
CA LYS A 26 0.87 -1.72 -12.39
C LYS A 26 0.92 -0.86 -13.65
N HIS A 27 0.76 0.45 -13.53
CA HIS A 27 0.53 1.33 -14.68
C HIS A 27 1.81 1.70 -15.39
N TRP A 28 2.93 1.78 -14.67
CA TRP A 28 4.21 2.23 -15.22
C TRP A 28 5.28 1.14 -15.23
N LYS A 29 4.96 -0.09 -14.80
CA LYS A 29 5.91 -1.21 -14.69
C LYS A 29 7.12 -0.86 -13.82
N ASP A 30 6.91 -0.01 -12.82
CA ASP A 30 7.96 0.44 -11.92
C ASP A 30 8.23 -0.60 -10.84
N GLU A 31 9.21 -1.46 -11.08
CA GLU A 31 9.63 -2.50 -10.14
C GLU A 31 10.12 -1.93 -8.80
N GLN A 32 10.70 -0.73 -8.80
CA GLN A 32 11.16 -0.10 -7.55
C GLN A 32 9.97 0.25 -6.64
N SER A 33 8.83 0.64 -7.22
CA SER A 33 7.62 0.88 -6.43
C SER A 33 7.09 -0.40 -5.78
N TRP A 34 7.27 -1.57 -6.39
CA TRP A 34 6.95 -2.84 -5.74
C TRP A 34 7.81 -3.08 -4.49
N ASP A 35 9.12 -2.90 -4.59
CA ASP A 35 10.04 -3.09 -3.46
C ASP A 35 9.71 -2.13 -2.31
N GLN A 36 9.37 -0.88 -2.62
CA GLN A 36 8.93 0.09 -1.62
C GLN A 36 7.62 -0.33 -0.95
N ALA A 37 6.65 -0.86 -1.69
CA ALA A 37 5.41 -1.38 -1.11
C ALA A 37 5.70 -2.50 -0.12
N VAL A 38 6.61 -3.42 -0.46
CA VAL A 38 7.07 -4.49 0.44
C VAL A 38 7.71 -3.91 1.70
N TRP A 39 8.65 -2.97 1.57
CA TRP A 39 9.34 -2.40 2.74
C TRP A 39 8.42 -1.69 3.71
N VAL A 40 7.39 -1.01 3.20
CA VAL A 40 6.35 -0.37 4.02
C VAL A 40 5.52 -1.44 4.72
N ALA A 41 5.06 -2.46 3.99
CA ALA A 41 4.23 -3.53 4.52
C ALA A 41 4.94 -4.36 5.61
N GLU A 42 6.25 -4.57 5.48
CA GLU A 42 7.07 -5.28 6.48
C GLU A 42 7.18 -4.53 7.83
N ARG A 43 7.13 -3.19 7.80
CA ARG A 43 7.50 -2.34 8.95
C ARG A 43 6.31 -1.63 9.58
N GLN A 44 5.15 -1.62 8.93
CA GLN A 44 4.00 -0.82 9.31
C GLN A 44 2.74 -1.66 9.36
N HIS A 45 1.77 -1.23 10.17
CA HIS A 45 0.47 -1.90 10.20
C HIS A 45 -0.36 -1.52 8.97
N ILE A 46 -0.80 -2.53 8.22
CA ILE A 46 -1.55 -2.36 6.98
C ILE A 46 -3.00 -2.81 7.20
N ASP A 47 -3.95 -1.94 6.84
CA ASP A 47 -5.34 -2.31 6.68
C ASP A 47 -5.53 -3.11 5.37
N TRP A 48 -5.35 -4.44 5.48
CA TRP A 48 -5.48 -5.36 4.34
C TRP A 48 -6.89 -5.39 3.74
N PRO A 49 -8.00 -5.45 4.50
CA PRO A 49 -9.33 -5.41 3.91
C PRO A 49 -9.56 -4.17 3.05
N THR A 50 -9.08 -3.00 3.49
CA THR A 50 -9.19 -1.76 2.71
C THR A 50 -8.31 -1.80 1.46
N LEU A 51 -7.07 -2.31 1.57
CA LEU A 51 -6.18 -2.45 0.42
C LEU A 51 -6.73 -3.43 -0.62
N GLU A 52 -7.26 -4.58 -0.20
CA GLU A 52 -7.85 -5.61 -1.07
C GLU A 52 -9.07 -5.07 -1.83
N ARG A 53 -9.98 -4.36 -1.15
CA ARG A 53 -11.12 -3.70 -1.81
C ARG A 53 -10.67 -2.66 -2.83
N TRP A 54 -9.76 -1.77 -2.44
CA TRP A 54 -9.25 -0.75 -3.36
C TRP A 54 -8.54 -1.38 -4.57
N ALA A 55 -7.71 -2.39 -4.36
CA ALA A 55 -6.99 -3.07 -5.44
C ALA A 55 -7.94 -3.74 -6.42
N HIS A 56 -9.01 -4.37 -5.93
CA HIS A 56 -10.07 -4.90 -6.77
C HIS A 56 -10.71 -3.82 -7.64
N ASP A 57 -11.07 -2.68 -7.06
CA ASP A 57 -11.73 -1.57 -7.77
C ASP A 57 -10.79 -0.90 -8.79
N GLU A 58 -9.49 -0.82 -8.49
CA GLU A 58 -8.44 -0.32 -9.39
C GLU A 58 -8.06 -1.35 -10.48
N GLY A 59 -8.62 -2.57 -10.42
CA GLY A 59 -8.31 -3.69 -11.30
C GLY A 59 -6.88 -4.23 -11.14
N ILE A 60 -6.26 -4.05 -9.97
CA ILE A 60 -4.99 -4.66 -9.62
C ILE A 60 -5.22 -6.13 -9.30
N ASP A 61 -4.37 -7.00 -9.84
CA ASP A 61 -4.50 -8.45 -9.65
C ASP A 61 -4.45 -8.82 -8.15
N ALA A 62 -5.44 -9.60 -7.70
CA ALA A 62 -5.48 -10.14 -6.35
C ALA A 62 -4.21 -10.95 -6.01
N VAL A 63 -3.57 -11.57 -7.01
CA VAL A 63 -2.28 -12.26 -6.86
C VAL A 63 -1.20 -11.29 -6.40
N ALA A 64 -1.19 -10.04 -6.88
CA ALA A 64 -0.21 -9.04 -6.46
C ALA A 64 -0.40 -8.66 -4.98
N VAL A 65 -1.64 -8.43 -4.55
CA VAL A 65 -1.94 -8.11 -3.13
C VAL A 65 -1.59 -9.30 -2.23
N HIS A 66 -1.92 -10.51 -2.64
CA HIS A 66 -1.56 -11.72 -1.90
C HIS A 66 -0.04 -11.88 -1.79
N ARG A 67 0.69 -11.66 -2.89
CA ARG A 67 2.16 -11.71 -2.89
C ARG A 67 2.77 -10.66 -1.96
N LEU A 68 2.20 -9.46 -1.91
CA LEU A 68 2.62 -8.40 -1.00
C LEU A 68 2.38 -8.80 0.47
N ARG A 69 1.20 -9.33 0.77
CA ARG A 69 0.84 -9.80 2.12
C ARG A 69 1.75 -10.93 2.60
N ARG A 70 2.13 -11.83 1.70
CA ARG A 70 3.12 -12.87 1.98
C ARG A 70 4.51 -12.28 2.26
N ALA A 71 4.95 -11.30 1.47
CA ALA A 71 6.24 -10.65 1.65
C ALA A 71 6.31 -9.89 2.99
N ALA A 72 5.19 -9.34 3.46
CA ALA A 72 5.09 -8.68 4.76
C ALA A 72 5.16 -9.64 5.98
N GLY A 73 5.19 -10.95 5.77
CA GLY A 73 5.23 -11.94 6.85
C GLY A 73 3.87 -12.23 7.51
N GLU A 74 2.77 -11.70 6.99
CA GLU A 74 1.41 -11.90 7.54
C GLU A 74 0.72 -13.16 6.97
N VAL A 75 1.42 -14.29 6.96
CA VAL A 75 0.84 -15.59 6.56
C VAL A 75 0.63 -16.46 7.79
N GLY A 76 -0.60 -16.50 8.27
CA GLY A 76 -1.07 -17.45 9.28
C GLY A 76 -0.99 -16.95 10.72
N THR A 77 -2.14 -16.50 11.24
CA THR A 77 -2.62 -16.90 12.57
C THR A 77 -4.03 -17.43 12.38
#